data_AF-A0A0G9GW21-F1
#
_entry.id   AF-A0A0G9GW21-F1
#
_cell.length_a   1.000
_cell.length_b   1.000
_cell.length_c   1.000
_cell.angle_alpha   90.00
_cell.angle_beta   90.00
_cell.angle_gamma   90.00
#
_symmetry.space_group_name_H-M   'P 1'
#
loop_
_entity.id
_entity.type
_entity.pdbx_description
1 polymer ?
#
loop_
_entity_poly.entity_id
_entity_poly.type
_entity_poly.pdbx_seq_one_letter_code
_entity_poly.pdbx_strand_id
1 'polypeptide(L)'
;PTNKDALDFVSKAQCQILKECQNLGMELYFQIGEPWWWDGSYNTGEGKNAPCIYDPKTMALYKEETGNDVPTPWIKDIFAPVEEHQWPYVDWLCTKLGQSTNYIRDYVKGKFPDAQATLLFFTPQIMSPAFELTGRLNFPESEWIFPTYAFVQIEDCGWIIGGRPALVPPTFDAAAK
;
A
#
# COMPACT_ATOMS: atom_id res chain seq x y z
N PRO A 1 -1.48 6.95 3.67
CA PRO A 1 -2.24 7.02 2.40
C PRO A 1 -3.17 8.23 2.25
N THR A 2 -3.87 8.63 3.32
CA THR A 2 -4.90 9.70 3.30
C THR A 2 -4.36 11.12 3.54
N ASN A 3 -3.09 11.27 3.90
CA ASN A 3 -2.50 12.57 4.18
C ASN A 3 -1.95 13.21 2.90
N LYS A 4 -2.71 14.15 2.33
CA LYS A 4 -2.33 14.84 1.09
C LYS A 4 -0.97 15.55 1.17
N ASP A 5 -0.61 16.16 2.30
CA ASP A 5 0.68 16.84 2.44
C ASP A 5 1.85 15.85 2.32
N ALA A 6 1.68 14.64 2.88
CA ALA A 6 2.66 13.57 2.77
C ALA A 6 2.77 13.03 1.34
N LEU A 7 1.63 12.84 0.66
CA LEU A 7 1.63 12.43 -0.75
C LEU A 7 2.31 13.47 -1.64
N ASP A 8 2.03 14.76 -1.42
CA ASP A 8 2.66 15.86 -2.14
C ASP A 8 4.18 15.89 -1.90
N PHE A 9 4.61 15.63 -0.67
CA PHE A 9 6.03 15.56 -0.34
C PHE A 9 6.72 14.41 -1.09
N VAL A 10 6.19 13.19 -1.01
CA VAL A 10 6.76 12.01 -1.69
C VAL A 10 6.80 12.20 -3.20
N SER A 11 5.72 12.74 -3.79
CA SER A 11 5.65 12.98 -5.23
C SER A 11 6.68 14.02 -5.70
N LYS A 12 6.93 15.06 -4.89
CA LYS A 12 7.96 16.07 -5.18
C LYS A 12 9.37 15.48 -5.06
N ALA A 13 9.63 14.65 -4.05
CA ALA A 13 10.91 13.97 -3.88
C ALA A 13 11.22 13.07 -5.08
N GLN A 14 10.24 12.29 -5.55
CA GLN A 14 10.37 11.47 -6.77
C GLN A 14 10.71 12.33 -8.00
N CYS A 15 10.01 13.46 -8.16
CA CYS A 15 10.29 14.39 -9.26
C CYS A 15 11.71 14.97 -9.22
N GLN A 16 12.26 15.23 -8.02
CA GLN A 16 13.63 15.73 -7.88
C GLN A 16 14.63 14.66 -8.33
N ILE A 17 14.46 13.42 -7.90
CA ILE A 17 15.33 12.29 -8.29
C ILE A 17 15.27 12.08 -9.81
N LEU A 18 14.07 11.99 -10.37
CA LEU A 18 13.86 11.80 -11.81
C LEU A 18 14.43 12.95 -12.64
N LYS A 19 14.41 14.17 -12.11
CA LYS A 19 15.02 15.31 -12.80
C LYS A 19 16.53 15.10 -12.98
N GLU A 20 17.22 14.62 -11.94
CA GLU A 20 18.65 14.34 -12.04
C GLU A 20 18.94 13.14 -12.93
N CYS A 21 18.15 12.07 -12.86
CA CYS A 21 18.24 10.96 -13.80
C CYS A 21 18.10 11.41 -15.26
N GLN A 22 17.15 12.30 -15.55
CA GLN A 22 16.96 12.89 -16.88
C GLN A 22 18.17 13.73 -17.32
N ASN A 23 18.72 14.55 -16.42
CA ASN A 23 19.91 15.36 -16.71
C ASN A 23 21.13 14.49 -17.05
N LEU A 24 21.20 13.29 -16.47
CA LEU A 24 22.23 12.28 -16.73
C LEU A 24 21.94 11.42 -17.99
N GLY A 25 20.80 11.63 -18.67
CA GLY A 25 20.40 10.86 -19.84
C GLY A 25 19.96 9.43 -19.54
N MET A 26 19.53 9.15 -18.30
CA MET A 26 19.04 7.84 -17.90
C MET A 26 17.61 7.60 -18.38
N GLU A 27 17.26 6.33 -18.57
CA GLU A 27 15.85 5.94 -18.69
C GLU A 27 15.14 6.14 -17.34
N LEU A 28 13.91 6.66 -17.41
CA LEU A 28 13.20 7.15 -16.24
C LEU A 28 12.27 6.07 -15.68
N TYR A 29 12.68 5.46 -14.58
CA TYR A 29 11.86 4.57 -13.76
C TYR A 29 11.71 5.15 -12.37
N PHE A 30 10.53 4.99 -11.78
CA PHE A 30 10.35 5.26 -10.35
C PHE A 30 9.44 4.22 -9.71
N GLN A 31 9.75 3.91 -8.45
CA GLN A 31 8.99 3.00 -7.64
C GLN A 31 8.30 3.74 -6.51
N ILE A 32 7.01 3.46 -6.33
CA ILE A 32 6.31 3.79 -5.09
C ILE A 32 6.61 2.65 -4.11
N GLY A 33 7.56 2.92 -3.21
CA GLY A 33 8.00 2.00 -2.19
C GLY A 33 6.97 1.87 -1.06
N GLU A 34 6.95 0.68 -0.47
CA GLU A 34 6.14 0.32 0.70
C GLU A 34 4.68 0.84 0.70
N PRO A 35 3.91 0.64 -0.39
CA PRO A 35 2.55 1.15 -0.50
C PRO A 35 1.57 0.27 0.29
N TRP A 36 1.67 0.25 1.61
CA TRP A 36 0.73 -0.46 2.49
C TRP A 36 0.49 0.27 3.81
N TRP A 37 -0.64 -0.06 4.43
CA TRP A 37 -0.89 0.20 5.84
C TRP A 37 -0.05 -0.76 6.68
N TRP A 38 0.79 -0.21 7.55
CA TRP A 38 1.63 -0.98 8.46
C TRP A 38 0.78 -1.84 9.39
N ASP A 39 1.13 -3.11 9.50
CA ASP A 39 0.37 -4.12 10.25
C ASP A 39 0.74 -4.17 11.75
N GLY A 40 1.73 -3.37 12.17
CA GLY A 40 2.21 -3.28 13.54
C GLY A 40 2.95 -4.54 14.04
N SER A 41 3.21 -5.53 13.20
CA SER A 41 3.86 -6.79 13.57
C SER A 41 5.32 -6.60 14.04
N TYR A 42 5.97 -5.54 13.58
CA TYR A 42 7.33 -5.15 13.96
C TYR A 42 7.41 -4.54 15.38
N ASN A 43 6.29 -4.13 15.98
CA ASN A 43 6.28 -3.49 17.29
C ASN A 43 6.50 -4.52 18.41
N THR A 44 7.29 -4.14 19.42
CA THR A 44 7.58 -4.99 20.60
C THR A 44 6.86 -4.54 21.88
N GLY A 45 5.97 -3.56 21.80
CA GLY A 45 5.28 -2.95 22.95
C GLY A 45 3.81 -2.67 22.67
N GLU A 46 3.31 -1.54 23.18
CA GLU A 46 1.98 -1.06 22.83
C GLU A 46 1.86 -0.93 21.30
N GLY A 47 0.75 -1.43 20.74
CA GLY A 47 0.55 -1.47 19.29
C GLY A 47 1.23 -2.64 18.57
N LYS A 48 1.76 -3.64 19.29
CA LYS A 48 2.14 -4.93 18.69
C LYS A 48 0.94 -5.54 17.97
N ASN A 49 1.12 -5.83 16.68
CA ASN A 49 0.12 -6.33 15.74
C ASN A 49 -1.06 -5.38 15.47
N ALA A 50 -1.04 -4.16 15.99
CA ALA A 50 -2.12 -3.21 15.75
C ALA A 50 -1.87 -2.49 14.41
N PRO A 51 -2.80 -2.58 13.44
CA PRO A 51 -2.62 -1.91 12.16
C PRO A 51 -2.63 -0.39 12.33
N CYS A 52 -1.70 0.30 11.67
CA CYS A 52 -1.57 1.75 11.69
C CYS A 52 -2.61 2.43 10.77
N ILE A 53 -3.89 2.31 11.12
CA ILE A 53 -5.02 2.80 10.32
C ILE A 53 -5.82 3.93 11.00
N TYR A 54 -5.55 4.22 12.27
CA TYR A 54 -6.36 5.13 13.10
C TYR A 54 -5.73 6.52 13.33
N ASP A 55 -4.93 7.04 12.40
CA ASP A 55 -4.40 8.39 12.54
C ASP A 55 -5.52 9.45 12.37
N PRO A 56 -5.42 10.63 13.02
CA PRO A 56 -6.48 11.63 13.01
C PRO A 56 -6.92 12.09 11.61
N LYS A 57 -6.01 12.17 10.63
CA LYS A 57 -6.36 12.59 9.26
C LYS A 57 -7.18 11.51 8.56
N THR A 58 -6.79 10.25 8.71
CA THR A 58 -7.55 9.11 8.17
C THR A 58 -8.95 9.04 8.77
N MET A 59 -9.08 9.17 10.09
CA MET A 59 -10.38 9.09 10.75
C MET A 59 -11.30 10.25 10.36
N ALA A 60 -10.77 11.48 10.30
CA ALA A 60 -11.53 12.65 9.87
C ALA A 60 -12.00 12.51 8.42
N LEU A 61 -11.12 12.06 7.52
CA LEU A 61 -11.47 11.86 6.11
C LEU A 61 -12.52 10.77 5.92
N TYR A 62 -12.46 9.67 6.68
CA TYR A 62 -13.48 8.64 6.65
C TYR A 62 -14.86 9.20 7.03
N LYS A 63 -14.92 10.01 8.10
CA LYS A 63 -16.15 10.68 8.53
C LYS A 63 -16.66 11.65 7.48
N GLU A 64 -15.78 12.44 6.89
CA GLU A 64 -16.10 13.41 5.85
C GLU A 64 -16.70 12.73 4.60
N GLU A 65 -16.06 11.68 4.09
CA GLU A 65 -16.47 11.05 2.84
C GLU A 65 -17.66 10.10 2.98
N THR A 66 -17.81 9.45 4.13
CA THR A 66 -18.83 8.40 4.31
C THR A 66 -19.99 8.81 5.21
N GLY A 67 -19.83 9.88 6.00
CA GLY A 67 -20.76 10.26 7.06
C GLY A 67 -20.71 9.35 8.31
N ASN A 68 -19.98 8.24 8.26
CA ASN A 68 -19.89 7.24 9.33
C ASN A 68 -18.73 7.53 10.29
N ASP A 69 -18.91 7.21 11.56
CA ASP A 69 -17.79 7.19 12.50
C ASP A 69 -16.94 5.93 12.27
N VAL A 70 -15.64 6.04 12.56
CA VAL A 70 -14.72 4.90 12.52
C VAL A 70 -15.22 3.81 13.48
N PRO A 71 -15.30 2.54 13.04
CA PRO A 71 -15.89 1.47 13.83
C PRO A 71 -15.12 1.23 15.12
N THR A 72 -15.87 0.96 16.20
CA THR A 72 -15.33 0.54 17.50
C THR A 72 -15.91 -0.81 17.91
N PRO A 73 -15.20 -1.64 18.71
CA PRO A 73 -13.82 -1.44 19.17
C PRO A 73 -12.83 -1.39 18.00
N TRP A 74 -11.68 -0.72 18.18
CA TRP A 74 -10.64 -0.68 17.15
C TRP A 74 -10.01 -2.06 16.96
N ILE A 75 -9.57 -2.35 15.73
CA ILE A 75 -8.76 -3.52 15.43
C ILE A 75 -7.40 -3.32 16.08
N LYS A 76 -7.07 -4.18 17.06
CA LYS A 76 -5.81 -4.10 17.83
C LYS A 76 -4.83 -5.21 17.51
N ASP A 77 -5.25 -6.20 16.74
CA ASP A 77 -4.45 -7.36 16.39
C ASP A 77 -4.88 -7.87 15.01
N ILE A 78 -3.97 -7.82 14.03
CA ILE A 78 -4.21 -8.35 12.68
C ILE A 78 -4.48 -9.87 12.66
N PHE A 79 -4.10 -10.60 13.72
CA PHE A 79 -4.35 -12.03 13.85
C PHE A 79 -5.72 -12.36 14.46
N ALA A 80 -6.42 -11.37 15.02
CA ALA A 80 -7.75 -11.57 15.59
C ALA A 80 -8.84 -11.50 14.52
N PRO A 81 -10.01 -12.14 14.74
CA PRO A 81 -11.16 -11.97 13.86
C PRO A 81 -11.58 -10.50 13.75
N VAL A 82 -11.91 -10.08 12.53
CA VAL A 82 -12.46 -8.75 12.23
C VAL A 82 -13.99 -8.85 12.27
N GLU A 83 -14.64 -7.95 13.00
CA GLU A 83 -16.10 -7.92 13.13
C GLU A 83 -16.75 -7.39 11.84
N GLU A 84 -17.96 -7.85 11.52
CA GLU A 84 -18.62 -7.56 10.24
C GLU A 84 -18.76 -6.06 9.96
N HIS A 85 -19.06 -5.26 10.99
CA HIS A 85 -19.20 -3.81 10.88
C HIS A 85 -17.87 -3.06 10.71
N GLN A 86 -16.72 -3.72 10.87
CA GLN A 86 -15.40 -3.11 10.66
C GLN A 86 -14.97 -3.18 9.18
N TRP A 87 -15.45 -4.16 8.42
CA TRP A 87 -15.04 -4.37 7.02
C TRP A 87 -15.30 -3.17 6.08
N PRO A 88 -16.42 -2.43 6.17
CA PRO A 88 -16.62 -1.24 5.34
C PRO A 88 -15.51 -0.19 5.50
N TYR A 89 -14.95 -0.05 6.71
CA TYR A 89 -13.82 0.83 6.95
C TYR A 89 -12.53 0.29 6.33
N VAL A 90 -12.28 -1.02 6.43
CA VAL A 90 -11.13 -1.68 5.79
C VAL A 90 -11.17 -1.55 4.27
N ASP A 91 -12.33 -1.76 3.65
CA ASP A 91 -12.51 -1.62 2.20
C ASP A 91 -12.28 -0.18 1.72
N TRP A 92 -12.76 0.78 2.51
CA TRP A 92 -12.49 2.19 2.25
C TRP A 92 -10.99 2.50 2.35
N LEU A 93 -10.29 1.98 3.36
CA LEU A 93 -8.83 2.14 3.51
C LEU A 93 -8.05 1.52 2.34
N CYS A 94 -8.48 0.36 1.85
CA CYS A 94 -7.91 -0.28 0.66
C CYS A 94 -8.09 0.61 -0.57
N THR A 95 -9.29 1.15 -0.77
CA THR A 95 -9.56 2.12 -1.84
C THR A 95 -8.65 3.35 -1.73
N LYS A 96 -8.48 3.90 -0.52
CA LYS A 96 -7.59 5.04 -0.29
C LYS A 96 -6.12 4.71 -0.57
N LEU A 97 -5.70 3.48 -0.32
CA LEU A 97 -4.36 3.04 -0.66
C LEU A 97 -4.12 3.09 -2.16
N GLY A 98 -5.01 2.47 -2.95
CA GLY A 98 -4.93 2.51 -4.41
C GLY A 98 -4.94 3.94 -4.96
N GLN A 99 -5.88 4.77 -4.51
CA GLN A 99 -5.95 6.19 -4.86
C GLN A 99 -4.66 6.95 -4.52
N SER A 100 -4.04 6.67 -3.38
CA SER A 100 -2.80 7.34 -2.97
C SER A 100 -1.61 6.98 -3.87
N THR A 101 -1.52 5.73 -4.32
CA THR A 101 -0.48 5.31 -5.27
C THR A 101 -0.69 5.95 -6.64
N ASN A 102 -1.93 5.96 -7.14
CA ASN A 102 -2.27 6.63 -8.40
C ASN A 102 -1.99 8.14 -8.34
N TYR A 103 -2.29 8.78 -7.22
CA TYR A 103 -1.97 10.19 -7.01
C TYR A 103 -0.48 10.48 -7.21
N ILE A 104 0.39 9.69 -6.57
CA ILE A 104 1.85 9.84 -6.70
C ILE A 104 2.27 9.60 -8.15
N ARG A 105 1.78 8.52 -8.77
CA ARG A 105 2.09 8.20 -10.16
C ARG A 105 1.72 9.35 -11.09
N ASP A 106 0.48 9.80 -11.03
CA ASP A 106 -0.06 10.80 -11.95
C ASP A 106 0.62 12.14 -11.76
N TYR A 107 0.95 12.51 -10.52
CA TYR A 107 1.75 13.71 -10.24
C TYR A 107 3.13 13.64 -10.93
N VAL A 108 3.82 12.51 -10.81
CA VAL A 108 5.15 12.31 -11.40
C VAL A 108 5.06 12.27 -12.93
N LYS A 109 4.14 11.49 -13.50
CA LYS A 109 3.96 11.38 -14.95
C LYS A 109 3.48 12.68 -15.58
N GLY A 110 2.78 13.55 -14.83
CA GLY A 110 2.46 14.91 -15.28
C GLY A 110 3.70 15.78 -15.55
N LYS A 111 4.85 15.46 -14.95
CA LYS A 111 6.14 16.14 -15.19
C LYS A 111 7.09 15.35 -16.08
N PHE A 112 6.99 14.02 -16.04
CA PHE A 112 7.81 13.08 -16.81
C PHE A 112 6.88 12.09 -17.53
N PRO A 113 6.25 12.47 -18.66
CA PRO A 113 5.21 11.65 -19.30
C PRO A 113 5.66 10.24 -19.68
N ASP A 114 6.92 10.11 -20.10
CA ASP A 114 7.53 8.85 -20.54
C ASP A 114 8.11 8.03 -19.37
N ALA A 115 8.06 8.54 -18.13
CA ALA A 115 8.54 7.81 -16.98
C ALA A 115 7.68 6.58 -16.68
N GLN A 116 8.36 5.47 -16.43
CA GLN A 116 7.76 4.20 -16.08
C GLN A 116 7.58 4.11 -14.56
N ALA A 117 6.35 3.79 -14.15
CA ALA A 117 5.96 3.72 -12.74
C ALA A 117 5.79 2.27 -12.30
N THR A 118 6.27 1.95 -11.10
CA THR A 118 6.09 0.64 -10.47
C THR A 118 5.76 0.76 -8.99
N LEU A 119 5.36 -0.36 -8.40
CA LEU A 119 5.01 -0.53 -6.99
C LEU A 119 5.93 -1.59 -6.38
N LEU A 120 6.30 -1.39 -5.11
CA LEU A 120 6.83 -2.47 -4.29
C LEU A 120 5.68 -3.34 -3.77
N PHE A 121 5.72 -4.64 -4.03
CA PHE A 121 4.69 -5.58 -3.61
C PHE A 121 5.27 -6.59 -2.62
N PHE A 122 5.14 -6.30 -1.33
CA PHE A 122 5.62 -7.15 -0.24
C PHE A 122 4.62 -8.26 0.10
N THR A 123 4.70 -9.33 -0.68
CA THR A 123 3.77 -10.48 -0.56
C THR A 123 3.75 -11.14 0.82
N PRO A 124 4.84 -11.22 1.61
CA PRO A 124 4.81 -11.78 2.96
C PRO A 124 3.81 -11.13 3.90
N GLN A 125 3.58 -9.82 3.78
CA GLN A 125 2.55 -9.12 4.56
C GLN A 125 1.20 -9.14 3.86
N ILE A 126 1.18 -8.89 2.55
CA ILE A 126 -0.08 -8.70 1.83
C ILE A 126 -0.83 -10.04 1.64
N MET A 127 -0.12 -11.13 1.38
CA MET A 127 -0.71 -12.42 1.01
C MET A 127 -0.53 -13.49 2.09
N SER A 128 -0.25 -13.09 3.33
CA SER A 128 -0.12 -14.03 4.45
C SER A 128 -1.42 -14.78 4.71
N PRO A 129 -1.42 -16.13 4.68
CA PRO A 129 -2.58 -16.89 5.10
C PRO A 129 -2.80 -16.82 6.62
N ALA A 130 -1.89 -16.21 7.38
CA ALA A 130 -2.00 -16.09 8.83
C ALA A 130 -3.00 -15.00 9.27
N PHE A 131 -3.41 -14.10 8.36
CA PHE A 131 -4.33 -13.01 8.68
C PHE A 131 -5.08 -12.53 7.43
N GLU A 132 -6.42 -12.53 7.50
CA GLU A 132 -7.30 -12.11 6.39
C GLU A 132 -7.24 -10.59 6.14
N LEU A 133 -7.03 -9.82 7.22
CA LEU A 133 -7.14 -8.38 7.21
C LEU A 133 -6.19 -7.70 6.20
N THR A 134 -4.91 -8.07 6.18
CA THR A 134 -3.93 -7.34 5.36
C THR A 134 -4.10 -7.57 3.87
N GLY A 135 -4.57 -8.74 3.44
CA GLY A 135 -4.86 -9.00 2.03
C GLY A 135 -5.95 -8.08 1.52
N ARG A 136 -7.02 -7.91 2.32
CA ARG A 136 -8.12 -7.01 1.97
C ARG A 136 -7.75 -5.53 2.12
N LEU A 137 -6.94 -5.20 3.12
CA LEU A 137 -6.51 -3.82 3.42
C LEU A 137 -5.44 -3.29 2.45
N ASN A 138 -4.50 -4.15 2.02
CA ASN A 138 -3.27 -3.76 1.33
C ASN A 138 -3.14 -4.29 -0.10
N PHE A 139 -4.21 -4.83 -0.68
CA PHE A 139 -4.21 -5.25 -2.08
C PHE A 139 -5.36 -4.61 -2.87
N PRO A 140 -5.24 -3.33 -3.27
CA PRO A 140 -6.24 -2.63 -4.07
C PRO A 140 -6.17 -3.08 -5.53
N GLU A 141 -6.57 -4.32 -5.81
CA GLU A 141 -6.42 -4.97 -7.12
C GLU A 141 -6.96 -4.12 -8.27
N SER A 142 -8.14 -3.51 -8.12
CA SER A 142 -8.74 -2.69 -9.18
C SER A 142 -7.91 -1.48 -9.59
N GLU A 143 -7.00 -1.02 -8.73
CA GLU A 143 -6.13 0.14 -8.95
C GLU A 143 -4.71 -0.29 -9.37
N TRP A 144 -4.32 -1.54 -9.11
CA TRP A 144 -2.98 -2.09 -9.35
C TRP A 144 -2.92 -3.09 -10.49
N ILE A 145 -3.73 -2.86 -11.53
CA ILE A 145 -3.81 -3.70 -12.74
C ILE A 145 -3.09 -3.06 -13.92
N PHE A 146 -2.70 -3.86 -14.90
CA PHE A 146 -2.30 -3.33 -16.21
C PHE A 146 -3.47 -2.59 -16.89
N PRO A 147 -3.26 -1.45 -17.58
CA PRO A 147 -2.00 -0.75 -17.86
C PRO A 147 -1.62 0.34 -16.82
N THR A 148 -2.33 0.39 -15.69
CA THR A 148 -2.17 1.38 -14.62
C THR A 148 -0.76 1.34 -14.03
N TYR A 149 -0.19 0.14 -13.91
CA TYR A 149 1.23 -0.13 -13.68
C TYR A 149 1.72 -1.18 -14.69
N ALA A 150 2.84 -0.92 -15.35
CA ALA A 150 3.34 -1.79 -16.42
C ALA A 150 4.16 -2.99 -15.90
N PHE A 151 4.68 -2.88 -14.69
CA PHE A 151 5.44 -3.92 -13.99
C PHE A 151 5.42 -3.65 -12.48
N VAL A 152 5.72 -4.67 -11.69
CA VAL A 152 5.80 -4.60 -10.22
C VAL A 152 7.16 -5.10 -9.75
N GLN A 153 7.69 -4.52 -8.67
CA GLN A 153 8.81 -5.11 -7.95
C GLN A 153 8.25 -5.99 -6.82
N ILE A 154 8.49 -7.29 -6.92
CA ILE A 154 8.13 -8.22 -5.86
C ILE A 154 9.19 -8.18 -4.76
N GLU A 155 8.72 -8.14 -3.51
CA GLU A 155 9.53 -8.48 -2.35
C GLU A 155 8.88 -9.68 -1.65
N ASP A 156 9.57 -10.82 -1.67
CA ASP A 156 9.06 -12.11 -1.16
C ASP A 156 10.08 -12.83 -0.26
N CYS A 157 11.18 -12.17 0.07
CA CYS A 157 12.26 -12.72 0.90
C CYS A 157 11.76 -13.23 2.26
N GLY A 158 10.68 -12.64 2.79
CA GLY A 158 10.03 -13.10 4.03
C GLY A 158 9.43 -14.51 3.94
N TRP A 159 9.05 -14.98 2.75
CA TRP A 159 8.66 -16.38 2.54
C TRP A 159 9.85 -17.31 2.70
N ILE A 160 11.00 -16.95 2.13
CA ILE A 160 12.22 -17.76 2.19
C ILE A 160 12.81 -17.77 3.59
N ILE A 161 12.99 -16.60 4.20
CA ILE A 161 13.54 -16.46 5.57
C ILE A 161 12.63 -17.17 6.58
N GLY A 162 11.32 -17.13 6.39
CA GLY A 162 10.35 -17.84 7.22
C GLY A 162 10.24 -19.34 6.96
N GLY A 163 11.02 -19.92 6.03
CA GLY A 163 10.97 -21.35 5.71
C GLY A 163 9.66 -21.77 5.02
N ARG A 164 9.00 -20.86 4.29
CA ARG A 164 7.72 -21.06 3.60
C ARG A 164 7.83 -20.89 2.07
N PRO A 165 8.73 -21.61 1.38
CA PRO A 165 8.91 -21.46 -0.07
C PRO A 165 7.65 -21.83 -0.88
N ALA A 166 6.73 -22.61 -0.31
CA ALA A 166 5.45 -22.94 -0.92
C ALA A 166 4.53 -21.71 -1.11
N LEU A 167 4.82 -20.57 -0.46
CA LEU A 167 4.08 -19.31 -0.60
C LEU A 167 4.66 -18.38 -1.68
N VAL A 168 5.76 -18.76 -2.34
CA VAL A 168 6.34 -17.99 -3.44
C VAL A 168 5.52 -18.07 -4.74
N PRO A 169 4.99 -19.23 -5.19
CA PRO A 169 4.24 -19.27 -6.45
C PRO A 169 3.03 -18.31 -6.53
N PRO A 170 2.18 -18.16 -5.49
CA PRO A 170 1.08 -17.19 -5.50
C PRO A 170 1.51 -15.74 -5.75
N THR A 171 2.74 -15.37 -5.39
CA THR A 171 3.30 -14.04 -5.65
C THR A 171 3.39 -13.73 -7.15
N PHE A 172 3.73 -14.73 -7.97
CA PHE A 172 3.78 -14.56 -9.42
C PHE A 172 2.38 -14.51 -10.05
N ASP A 173 1.42 -15.27 -9.50
CA ASP A 173 0.02 -15.21 -9.95
C ASP A 173 -0.58 -13.82 -9.70
N ALA A 174 -0.25 -13.20 -8.57
CA ALA A 174 -0.68 -11.84 -8.25
C ALA A 174 -0.02 -10.79 -9.16
N ALA A 175 1.27 -10.93 -9.48
CA ALA A 175 2.01 -10.01 -10.34
C ALA A 175 1.65 -10.12 -11.83
N ALA A 176 0.96 -11.19 -12.24
CA ALA A 176 0.54 -11.43 -13.61
C ALA A 176 -0.87 -10.86 -13.94
N LYS A 177 -1.55 -10.25 -12.96
CA LYS A 177 -2.84 -9.57 -13.12
C LYS A 177 -2.67 -8.18 -13.74
#